data_AF-A0A1G4Z2X5-F1
#
_entry.id   AF-A0A1G4Z2X5-F1
#
_cell.length_a   1.000
_cell.length_b   1.000
_cell.length_c   1.000
_cell.angle_alpha   90.00
_cell.angle_beta   90.00
_cell.angle_gamma   90.00
#
_symmetry.space_group_name_H-M   'P 1'
#
loop_
_entity.id
_entity.type
_entity.pdbx_description
1 polymer ?
#
loop_
_entity_poly.entity_id
_entity_poly.type
_entity_poly.pdbx_seq_one_letter_code
_entity_poly.pdbx_strand_id
1 'polypeptide(L)'
;MLIGAVAWVALTVAAFSADPILGSAVLLFGGVLVVVGHLASTWGAGTTFEEREMARARRRKQKYEANAGNRAKDRERWEASKARKAAREARKSG
;
A
#
# COMPACT_ATOMS: atom_id res chain seq x y z
N MET A 1 -27.91 7.73 8.59
CA MET A 1 -27.37 6.39 8.93
C MET A 1 -27.95 5.86 10.24
N LEU A 2 -27.96 6.64 11.32
CA LEU A 2 -28.41 6.19 12.65
C LEU A 2 -29.89 5.76 12.70
N ILE A 3 -30.79 6.52 12.06
CA ILE A 3 -32.24 6.20 12.01
C ILE A 3 -32.50 4.85 11.30
N GLY A 4 -31.80 4.59 10.19
CA GLY A 4 -31.94 3.33 9.45
C GLY A 4 -31.42 2.12 10.22
N ALA A 5 -30.30 2.27 10.93
CA ALA A 5 -29.78 1.21 11.80
C ALA A 5 -30.72 0.91 12.96
N VAL A 6 -31.25 1.94 13.63
CA VAL A 6 -32.22 1.79 14.72
C VAL A 6 -33.52 1.13 14.23
N ALA A 7 -34.04 1.55 13.07
CA ALA A 7 -35.23 0.95 12.48
C ALA A 7 -34.99 -0.53 12.10
N TRP A 8 -33.83 -0.88 11.55
CA TRP A 8 -33.50 -2.26 11.22
C TRP A 8 -33.38 -3.15 12.47
N VAL A 9 -32.74 -2.66 13.54
CA VAL A 9 -32.67 -3.40 14.81
C VAL A 9 -34.06 -3.61 15.40
N ALA A 10 -34.90 -2.57 15.43
CA ALA A 10 -36.28 -2.67 15.92
C ALA A 10 -37.10 -3.67 15.08
N LEU A 11 -36.96 -3.64 13.76
CA LEU A 11 -37.62 -4.59 12.86
C LEU A 11 -37.14 -6.03 13.10
N THR A 12 -35.84 -6.21 13.35
CA THR A 12 -35.27 -7.54 13.62
C THR A 12 -35.80 -8.10 14.94
N VAL A 13 -35.87 -7.29 16.00
CA VAL A 13 -36.46 -7.69 17.29
C VAL A 13 -37.95 -8.03 17.15
N ALA A 14 -38.71 -7.22 16.40
CA ALA A 14 -40.12 -7.49 16.13
C ALA A 14 -40.29 -8.80 15.32
N ALA A 15 -39.43 -9.07 14.35
CA ALA A 15 -39.47 -10.29 13.54
C ALA A 15 -39.17 -11.55 14.37
N PHE A 16 -38.16 -11.51 15.26
CA PHE A 16 -37.86 -12.62 16.18
C PHE A 16 -38.99 -12.90 17.17
N SER A 17 -39.74 -11.87 17.56
CA SER A 17 -40.90 -12.02 18.44
C SER A 17 -42.07 -12.75 17.75
N ALA A 18 -42.13 -12.69 16.42
CA ALA A 18 -43.16 -13.36 15.63
C ALA A 18 -42.75 -14.78 15.22
N ASP A 19 -41.54 -14.94 14.66
CA ASP A 19 -41.01 -16.22 14.19
C ASP A 19 -39.47 -16.18 14.17
N PRO A 20 -38.77 -17.12 14.83
CA PRO A 20 -37.32 -17.20 14.80
C PRO A 20 -36.71 -17.30 13.39
N ILE A 21 -37.37 -17.99 12.45
CA ILE A 21 -36.92 -18.12 11.07
C ILE A 21 -36.99 -16.75 10.38
N LEU A 22 -38.10 -16.03 10.54
CA LEU A 22 -38.26 -14.70 9.96
C LEU A 22 -37.25 -13.70 10.54
N GLY A 23 -37.06 -13.73 11.87
CA GLY A 23 -36.05 -12.91 12.55
C GLY A 23 -34.64 -13.17 11.99
N SER A 24 -34.28 -14.44 11.80
CA SER A 24 -32.98 -14.82 11.22
C SER A 24 -32.81 -14.32 9.79
N ALA A 25 -33.86 -14.39 8.96
CA ALA A 25 -33.83 -13.90 7.60
C ALA A 25 -33.59 -12.37 7.57
N VAL A 26 -34.36 -11.59 8.33
CA VAL A 26 -34.23 -10.13 8.40
C VAL A 26 -32.85 -9.72 8.89
N LEU A 27 -32.32 -10.42 9.91
CA LEU A 27 -30.97 -10.17 10.42
C LEU A 27 -29.90 -10.43 9.36
N LEU A 28 -29.97 -11.57 8.66
CA LEU A 28 -28.98 -11.94 7.66
C LEU A 28 -29.01 -11.00 6.45
N PHE A 29 -30.18 -10.75 5.87
CA PHE A 29 -30.30 -9.87 4.72
C PHE A 29 -29.89 -8.43 5.06
N GLY A 30 -30.33 -7.91 6.20
CA GLY A 30 -29.91 -6.58 6.65
C GLY A 30 -28.40 -6.50 6.90
N GLY A 31 -27.81 -7.53 7.52
CA GLY A 31 -26.36 -7.60 7.76
C GLY A 31 -25.57 -7.61 6.46
N VAL A 32 -25.99 -8.41 5.47
CA VAL A 32 -25.38 -8.42 4.13
C VAL A 32 -25.46 -7.04 3.47
N LEU A 33 -26.61 -6.37 3.54
CA LEU A 33 -26.78 -5.03 2.97
C LEU A 33 -25.87 -3.99 3.65
N VAL A 34 -25.66 -4.09 4.96
CA VAL A 34 -24.71 -3.23 5.68
C VAL A 34 -23.28 -3.45 5.17
N VAL A 35 -22.85 -4.70 5.02
CA VAL A 35 -21.51 -5.03 4.52
C VAL A 35 -21.33 -4.55 3.09
N VAL A 36 -22.29 -4.84 2.20
CA VAL A 36 -22.26 -4.41 0.80
C VAL A 36 -22.27 -2.88 0.71
N GLY A 37 -23.13 -2.20 1.48
CA GLY A 37 -23.19 -0.75 1.54
C GLY A 37 -21.89 -0.13 2.04
N HIS A 38 -21.25 -0.73 3.04
CA HIS A 38 -19.93 -0.31 3.51
C HIS A 38 -18.86 -0.47 2.42
N LEU A 39 -18.80 -1.62 1.76
CA LEU A 39 -17.84 -1.82 0.67
C LEU A 39 -18.09 -0.84 -0.49
N ALA A 40 -19.36 -0.64 -0.86
CA ALA A 40 -19.78 0.32 -1.86
C ALA A 40 -19.40 1.77 -1.48
N SER A 41 -19.44 2.14 -0.20
CA SER A 41 -19.04 3.47 0.27
C SER A 41 -17.56 3.78 0.02
N THR A 42 -16.74 2.74 -0.09
CA THR A 42 -15.30 2.86 -0.43
C THR A 42 -15.03 2.65 -1.91
N TRP A 43 -16.06 2.35 -2.70
CA TRP A 43 -15.93 2.11 -4.12
C TRP A 43 -15.61 3.42 -4.83
N GLY A 44 -14.37 3.53 -5.33
CA GLY A 44 -13.84 4.77 -5.91
C GLY A 44 -12.82 5.51 -5.03
N ALA A 45 -12.60 5.09 -3.77
CA ALA A 45 -11.55 5.63 -2.91
C ALA A 45 -10.12 5.20 -3.31
N GLY A 46 -9.94 4.71 -4.54
CA GLY A 46 -8.64 4.34 -5.06
C GLY A 46 -7.84 5.56 -5.50
N THR A 47 -6.53 5.51 -5.31
CA THR A 47 -5.61 6.52 -5.86
C THR A 47 -5.83 6.73 -7.36
N THR A 48 -5.72 7.96 -7.84
CA THR A 48 -5.80 8.24 -9.28
C THR A 48 -4.55 7.73 -10.01
N PHE A 49 -4.62 7.62 -11.34
CA PHE A 49 -3.43 7.26 -12.14
C PHE A 49 -2.29 8.27 -11.93
N GLU A 50 -2.62 9.56 -11.90
CA GLU A 50 -1.66 10.65 -11.72
C GLU A 50 -0.99 10.60 -10.34
N GLU A 51 -1.75 10.33 -9.28
CA GLU A 51 -1.20 10.15 -7.93
C GLU A 51 -0.23 8.96 -7.87
N ARG A 52 -0.57 7.85 -8.54
CA ARG A 52 0.31 6.67 -8.63
C ARG A 52 1.59 6.98 -9.40
N GLU A 53 1.49 7.67 -10.53
CA GLU A 53 2.66 8.03 -11.34
C GLU A 53 3.54 9.06 -10.62
N MET A 54 2.96 10.06 -9.95
CA MET A 54 3.71 10.97 -9.08
C MET A 54 4.44 10.23 -7.96
N ALA A 55 3.78 9.26 -7.30
CA ALA A 55 4.42 8.44 -6.28
C ALA A 55 5.59 7.63 -6.85
N ARG A 56 5.46 7.06 -8.06
CA ARG A 56 6.55 6.36 -8.75
C ARG A 56 7.69 7.30 -9.14
N ALA A 57 7.37 8.49 -9.65
CA ALA A 57 8.36 9.51 -9.99
C ALA A 57 9.17 9.94 -8.75
N ARG A 58 8.50 10.17 -7.61
CA ARG A 58 9.14 10.46 -6.32
C ARG A 58 10.09 9.34 -5.89
N ARG A 59 9.67 8.07 -6.00
CA ARG A 59 10.53 6.91 -5.68
C ARG A 59 11.75 6.82 -6.60
N ARG A 60 11.58 7.09 -7.91
CA ARG A 60 12.70 7.13 -8.87
C ARG A 60 13.68 8.25 -8.52
N LYS A 61 13.18 9.44 -8.18
CA LYS A 61 14.00 10.58 -7.75
C LYS A 61 14.81 10.24 -6.49
N GLN A 62 14.17 9.70 -5.45
CA GLN A 62 14.85 9.27 -4.23
C GLN A 62 15.94 8.22 -4.52
N LYS A 63 15.64 7.23 -5.36
CA LYS A 63 16.64 6.23 -5.78
C LYS A 63 17.80 6.87 -6.54
N TYR A 64 17.53 7.84 -7.41
CA TYR A 64 18.57 8.55 -8.14
C TYR A 64 19.46 9.36 -7.20
N GLU A 65 18.88 10.14 -6.30
CA GLU A 65 19.60 10.93 -5.29
C GLU A 65 20.47 10.05 -4.40
N ALA A 66 19.95 8.93 -3.90
CA ALA A 66 20.69 7.97 -3.10
C ALA A 66 21.90 7.37 -3.83
N ASN A 67 21.87 7.29 -5.16
CA ASN A 67 22.92 6.70 -5.99
C ASN A 67 23.78 7.72 -6.75
N ALA A 68 23.47 9.03 -6.66
CA ALA A 68 24.13 10.07 -7.45
C ALA A 68 25.65 10.12 -7.21
N GLY A 69 26.09 9.86 -5.97
CA GLY A 69 27.50 9.81 -5.59
C GLY A 69 28.23 8.51 -5.92
N ASN A 70 27.52 7.45 -6.33
CA ASN A 70 28.15 6.14 -6.51
C ASN A 70 29.16 6.12 -7.65
N ARG A 71 28.91 6.82 -8.77
CA ARG A 71 29.90 6.91 -9.85
C ARG A 71 31.19 7.62 -9.42
N ALA A 72 31.10 8.62 -8.54
CA ALA A 72 32.29 9.31 -8.04
C ALA A 72 33.10 8.40 -7.12
N LYS A 73 32.44 7.71 -6.18
CA LYS A 73 33.07 6.72 -5.31
C LYS A 73 33.67 5.55 -6.08
N ASP A 74 33.02 5.13 -7.17
CA ASP A 74 33.51 4.05 -8.02
C ASP A 74 34.80 4.45 -8.77
N ARG A 75 34.85 5.67 -9.30
CA ARG A 75 36.09 6.23 -9.89
C ARG A 75 37.22 6.32 -8.87
N GLU A 76 36.93 6.81 -7.67
CA GLU A 76 37.93 6.89 -6.60
C GLU A 76 38.51 5.50 -6.25
N ARG A 77 37.64 4.49 -6.13
CA ARG A 77 38.06 3.09 -5.89
C ARG A 77 38.88 2.52 -7.06
N TRP A 78 38.50 2.85 -8.29
CA TRP A 78 39.23 2.43 -9.48
C TRP A 78 40.64 3.01 -9.51
N GLU A 79 40.78 4.32 -9.31
CA GLU A 79 42.09 4.99 -9.26
C GLU A 79 42.96 4.45 -8.12
N ALA A 80 42.39 4.28 -6.92
CA ALA A 80 43.10 3.67 -5.79
C ALA A 80 43.57 2.25 -6.10
N SER A 81 42.75 1.46 -6.81
CA SER A 81 43.12 0.10 -7.23
C SER A 81 44.21 0.11 -8.29
N LYS A 82 44.18 1.07 -9.23
CA LYS A 82 45.21 1.25 -10.26
C LYS A 82 46.55 1.62 -9.63
N ALA A 83 46.58 2.56 -8.68
CA ALA A 83 47.78 2.94 -7.94
C ALA A 83 48.37 1.74 -7.16
N ARG A 84 47.51 0.96 -6.49
CA ARG A 84 47.94 -0.27 -5.78
C ARG A 84 48.53 -1.32 -6.72
N LYS A 85 47.99 -1.48 -7.93
CA LYS A 85 48.53 -2.40 -8.94
C LYS A 85 49.90 -1.92 -9.43
N ALA A 86 50.03 -0.65 -9.79
CA ALA A 86 51.30 -0.07 -10.22
C ALA A 86 52.41 -0.23 -9.16
N ALA A 87 52.08 0.01 -7.88
CA ALA A 87 53.04 -0.20 -6.78
C ALA A 87 53.45 -1.67 -6.61
N ARG A 88 52.53 -2.63 -6.83
CA ARG A 88 52.84 -4.06 -6.78
C ARG A 88 53.72 -4.51 -7.94
N GLU A 89 53.45 -4.00 -9.14
CA GLU A 89 54.27 -4.29 -10.32
C GLU A 89 55.68 -3.74 -10.16
N ALA A 90 55.82 -2.48 -9.73
CA ALA A 90 57.13 -1.87 -9.45
C ALA A 90 57.94 -2.64 -8.40
N ARG A 91 57.27 -3.18 -7.36
CA ARG A 91 57.91 -4.04 -6.35
C ARG A 91 58.31 -5.42 -6.87
N LYS A 92 57.69 -5.90 -7.94
CA LYS A 92 57.97 -7.22 -8.53
C LYS A 92 59.08 -7.15 -9.60
N SER A 93 59.28 -5.99 -10.21
CA SER A 93 60.28 -5.74 -11.25
C SER A 93 61.61 -5.17 -10.74
N GLY A 94 61.72 -4.87 -9.45
CA GLY A 94 62.96 -4.47 -8.78
C GLY A 94 63.36 -5.51 -7.73
#